data_AF-A0A0A5G7L8-F1
#
_entry.id   AF-A0A0A5G7L8-F1
#
_cell.length_a   1.000
_cell.length_b   1.000
_cell.length_c   1.000
_cell.angle_alpha   90.00
_cell.angle_beta   90.00
_cell.angle_gamma   90.00
#
_symmetry.space_group_name_H-M   'P 1'
#
loop_
_entity.id
_entity.type
_entity.pdbx_description
1 polymer ?
#
loop_
_entity_poly.entity_id
_entity_poly.type
_entity_poly.pdbx_seq_one_letter_code
_entity_poly.pdbx_strand_id
1 'polypeptide(L)'
;MNMDVPIKNLGGNFIMFLPMGIYLPYFFSRLNKISMFSISMVMVLFVIEVMQLVMRRGSFDIDDFILNMCGALIGFAMWKTKTVQKMNLKFLVK
;
A
#
# COMPACT_ATOMS: atom_id res chain seq x y z
N MET A 1 -29.34 -9.35 -3.37
CA MET A 1 -28.42 -8.20 -3.31
C MET A 1 -27.02 -8.80 -3.35
N ASN A 2 -26.33 -8.69 -4.50
CA ASN A 2 -25.11 -9.47 -4.76
C ASN A 2 -23.97 -8.95 -3.86
N MET A 3 -23.76 -9.60 -2.71
CA MET A 3 -22.74 -9.25 -1.73
C MET A 3 -21.31 -9.42 -2.27
N ASP A 4 -21.15 -10.05 -3.44
CA ASP A 4 -19.85 -10.32 -4.07
C ASP A 4 -19.14 -9.08 -4.60
N VAL A 5 -19.87 -8.04 -5.01
CA VAL A 5 -19.30 -6.82 -5.61
C VAL A 5 -18.57 -5.93 -4.58
N PRO A 6 -19.17 -5.56 -3.43
CA PRO A 6 -18.49 -4.72 -2.44
C PRO A 6 -17.30 -5.43 -1.79
N ILE A 7 -17.40 -6.74 -1.51
CA ILE A 7 -16.29 -7.51 -0.89
C ILE A 7 -15.10 -7.63 -1.84
N LYS A 8 -15.35 -7.81 -3.15
CA LYS A 8 -14.28 -7.94 -4.14
C LYS A 8 -13.56 -6.61 -4.40
N ASN A 9 -14.28 -5.49 -4.39
CA ASN A 9 -13.67 -4.16 -4.51
C ASN A 9 -12.93 -3.76 -3.21
N LEU A 10 -13.55 -3.97 -2.05
CA LEU A 10 -12.93 -3.64 -0.76
C LEU A 10 -11.69 -4.50 -0.47
N GLY A 11 -11.78 -5.81 -0.71
CA GLY A 11 -10.65 -6.72 -0.51
C GLY A 11 -9.53 -6.52 -1.54
N GLY A 12 -9.89 -6.27 -2.80
CA GLY A 12 -8.93 -6.10 -3.90
C GLY A 12 -8.01 -4.90 -3.70
N ASN A 13 -8.60 -3.74 -3.41
CA ASN A 13 -7.86 -2.49 -3.21
C ASN A 13 -6.97 -2.57 -1.95
N PHE A 14 -7.49 -3.13 -0.86
CA PHE A 14 -6.72 -3.37 0.36
C PHE A 14 -5.49 -4.27 0.14
N ILE A 15 -5.65 -5.42 -0.53
CA ILE A 15 -4.59 -6.39 -0.76
C ILE A 15 -3.54 -5.84 -1.74
N MET A 16 -3.95 -5.01 -2.71
CA MET A 16 -3.07 -4.47 -3.76
C MET A 16 -1.92 -3.64 -3.19
N PHE A 17 -2.15 -2.86 -2.13
CA PHE A 17 -1.14 -1.98 -1.53
C PHE A 17 -0.39 -2.57 -0.34
N LEU A 18 -0.86 -3.71 0.18
CA LEU A 18 -0.15 -4.47 1.21
C LEU A 18 1.32 -4.81 0.84
N PRO A 19 1.63 -5.38 -0.34
CA PRO A 19 3.01 -5.64 -0.73
C PRO A 19 3.82 -4.35 -0.88
N MET A 20 3.20 -3.27 -1.38
CA MET A 20 3.86 -1.97 -1.48
C MET A 20 4.25 -1.44 -0.11
N GLY A 21 3.41 -1.62 0.91
CA GLY A 21 3.72 -1.27 2.30
C GLY A 21 4.91 -2.04 2.89
N ILE A 22 5.16 -3.27 2.43
CA ILE A 22 6.29 -4.09 2.86
C ILE A 22 7.57 -3.71 2.11
N TYR A 23 7.49 -3.60 0.78
CA TYR A 23 8.68 -3.43 -0.07
C TYR A 23 9.19 -2.00 -0.14
N LEU A 24 8.32 -1.00 -0.05
CA LEU A 24 8.73 0.40 -0.14
C LEU A 24 9.74 0.82 0.95
N PRO A 25 9.53 0.51 2.25
CA PRO A 25 10.55 0.78 3.28
C PRO A 25 11.76 -0.17 3.23
N TYR A 26 11.63 -1.32 2.55
CA TYR A 26 12.74 -2.24 2.30
C TYR A 26 13.74 -1.65 1.30
N PHE A 27 13.26 -1.14 0.15
CA PHE A 27 14.13 -0.51 -0.86
C PHE A 27 14.63 0.87 -0.42
N PHE A 28 13.78 1.64 0.25
CA PHE A 28 14.11 3.00 0.68
C PHE A 28 14.24 3.07 2.20
N SER A 29 15.48 2.97 2.69
CA SER A 29 15.77 3.06 4.13
C SER A 29 15.24 4.34 4.79
N ARG A 30 15.12 5.45 4.03
CA ARG A 30 14.53 6.72 4.46
C ARG A 30 13.02 6.63 4.78
N LEU A 31 12.32 5.69 4.15
CA LEU A 31 10.90 5.43 4.36
C LEU A 31 10.64 4.47 5.53
N ASN A 32 11.66 4.08 6.30
CA ASN A 32 11.46 3.34 7.56
C ASN A 32 10.80 4.17 8.68
N LYS A 33 10.66 5.48 8.49
CA LYS A 33 9.90 6.35 9.39
C LYS A 33 8.44 6.39 8.92
N ILE A 34 7.51 6.10 9.83
CA ILE A 34 6.07 6.06 9.50
C ILE A 34 5.57 7.37 8.88
N SER A 35 6.07 8.53 9.33
CA SER A 35 5.69 9.83 8.76
C SER A 35 6.12 9.97 7.30
N MET A 36 7.39 9.65 6.99
CA MET A 36 7.91 9.67 5.62
C MET A 36 7.19 8.67 4.72
N PHE A 37 6.93 7.46 5.23
CA PHE A 37 6.17 6.44 4.52
C PHE A 37 4.75 6.94 4.21
N SER A 38 4.05 7.46 5.20
CA SER A 38 2.66 7.93 5.04
C SER A 38 2.57 9.07 4.03
N ILE A 39 3.45 10.07 4.10
CA ILE A 39 3.47 11.16 3.12
C ILE A 39 3.74 10.62 1.71
N SER A 40 4.69 9.69 1.58
CA SER A 40 5.03 9.08 0.29
C SER A 40 3.85 8.30 -0.29
N MET A 41 3.14 7.50 0.54
CA MET A 41 1.96 6.77 0.07
C MET A 41 0.80 7.69 -0.27
N VAL A 42 0.56 8.76 0.50
CA VAL A 42 -0.45 9.76 0.14
C VAL A 42 -0.16 10.34 -1.24
N MET A 43 1.09 10.71 -1.53
CA MET A 43 1.46 11.22 -2.85
C MET A 43 1.27 10.18 -3.96
N VAL A 44 1.69 8.93 -3.73
CA VAL A 44 1.53 7.84 -4.71
C VAL A 44 0.06 7.55 -4.99
N LEU A 45 -0.75 7.38 -3.95
CA LEU A 45 -2.19 7.10 -4.08
C LEU A 45 -2.90 8.26 -4.77
N PHE A 46 -2.55 9.50 -4.43
CA PHE A 46 -3.14 10.66 -5.07
C PHE A 46 -2.82 10.70 -6.57
N VAL A 47 -1.57 10.40 -6.94
CA VAL A 47 -1.18 10.30 -8.36
C VAL A 47 -1.96 9.19 -9.07
N ILE A 48 -2.17 8.04 -8.43
CA ILE A 48 -2.93 6.92 -9.00
C ILE A 48 -4.39 7.30 -9.25
N GLU A 49 -5.06 7.89 -8.26
CA GLU A 49 -6.45 8.35 -8.39
C GLU A 49 -6.60 9.42 -9.47
N VAL A 50 -5.67 10.38 -9.53
CA VAL A 50 -5.64 11.41 -10.60
C VAL A 50 -5.41 10.77 -11.96
N MET A 51 -4.52 9.79 -12.07
CA MET A 51 -4.29 9.05 -13.33
C MET A 51 -5.52 8.27 -13.75
N GLN A 52 -6.23 7.62 -12.82
CA GLN A 52 -7.48 6.89 -13.12
C GLN A 52 -8.57 7.84 -13.65
N LEU A 53 -8.66 9.04 -13.07
CA LEU A 53 -9.56 10.11 -13.52
C LEU A 53 -9.20 10.59 -14.93
N VAL A 54 -7.92 10.90 -15.18
CA VAL A 54 -7.43 11.37 -16.49
C VAL A 54 -7.60 10.31 -17.57
N MET A 55 -7.31 9.05 -17.25
CA MET A 55 -7.45 7.92 -18.17
C MET A 55 -8.89 7.46 -18.38
N ARG A 56 -9.87 8.08 -17.70
CA ARG A 56 -11.29 7.69 -17.71
C ARG A 56 -11.51 6.21 -17.38
N ARG A 57 -10.59 5.62 -16.62
CA ARG A 57 -10.62 4.21 -16.18
C ARG A 57 -11.37 4.04 -14.85
N GLY A 58 -11.59 5.15 -14.13
CA GLY A 58 -12.32 5.20 -12.86
C GLY A 58 -12.72 6.63 -12.49
N SER A 59 -13.42 6.77 -11.37
CA SER A 59 -13.63 8.05 -10.68
C SER A 59 -12.55 8.22 -9.62
N PHE A 60 -12.28 9.46 -9.21
CA PHE A 60 -11.57 9.70 -7.96
C PHE A 60 -12.48 9.22 -6.82
N ASP A 61 -12.11 8.11 -6.17
CA ASP A 61 -12.90 7.51 -5.10
C ASP A 61 -12.13 7.58 -3.77
N ILE A 62 -12.69 8.34 -2.83
CA ILE A 62 -12.03 8.58 -1.54
C ILE A 62 -12.05 7.33 -0.66
N ASP A 63 -13.03 6.45 -0.85
CA ASP A 63 -13.14 5.22 -0.08
C ASP A 63 -12.01 4.26 -0.48
N ASP A 64 -11.72 4.17 -1.78
CA ASP A 64 -10.59 3.40 -2.32
C ASP A 64 -9.26 3.98 -1.87
N PHE A 65 -9.11 5.31 -1.89
CA PHE A 65 -7.92 5.98 -1.37
C PHE A 65 -7.64 5.61 0.09
N ILE A 66 -8.66 5.69 0.96
CA ILE A 66 -8.53 5.36 2.39
C ILE A 66 -8.19 3.89 2.56
N LEU A 67 -8.85 3.01 1.79
CA LEU A 67 -8.64 1.57 1.89
C LEU A 67 -7.25 1.14 1.44
N ASN A 68 -6.76 1.72 0.35
CA ASN A 68 -5.40 1.53 -0.16
C ASN A 68 -4.36 2.02 0.86
N MET A 69 -4.62 3.15 1.51
CA MET A 69 -3.76 3.68 2.57
C MET A 69 -3.73 2.75 3.79
N CYS A 70 -4.87 2.21 4.20
CA CYS A 70 -4.96 1.20 5.27
C CYS A 70 -4.16 -0.07 4.94
N GLY A 71 -4.30 -0.59 3.71
CA GLY A 71 -3.53 -1.74 3.23
C GLY A 71 -2.02 -1.50 3.26
N ALA A 72 -1.59 -0.32 2.79
CA ALA A 72 -0.19 0.09 2.81
C ALA A 72 0.37 0.22 4.24
N LEU A 73 -0.38 0.82 5.17
CA LEU A 73 0.02 0.95 6.58
C LEU A 73 0.14 -0.41 7.29
N ILE A 74 -0.76 -1.35 6.98
CA ILE A 74 -0.67 -2.71 7.53
C ILE A 74 0.55 -3.43 6.97
N GLY A 75 0.82 -3.33 5.66
CA GLY A 75 2.06 -3.83 5.06
C GLY A 75 3.32 -3.23 5.72
N PHE A 76 3.30 -1.92 6.01
CA PHE A 76 4.39 -1.25 6.71
C PHE A 76 4.56 -1.74 8.16
N ALA A 77 3.46 -1.96 8.89
CA ALA A 77 3.49 -2.52 10.23
C ALA A 77 4.06 -3.96 10.24
N MET A 78 3.70 -4.76 9.24
CA MET A 78 4.28 -6.09 9.02
C MET A 78 5.79 -6.00 8.79
N TRP A 79 6.25 -5.08 7.92
CA TRP A 79 7.68 -4.82 7.69
C TRP A 79 8.43 -4.40 8.96
N LYS A 80 7.81 -3.59 9.83
CA LYS A 80 8.41 -3.19 11.11
C LYS A 80 8.60 -4.34 12.09
N THR A 81 7.94 -5.47 11.88
CA THR A 81 8.10 -6.65 12.73
C THR A 81 9.48 -7.28 12.50
N LYS A 82 10.24 -7.50 13.58
CA LYS A 82 11.63 -8.00 13.54
C LYS A 82 11.81 -9.29 12.72
N THR A 83 10.76 -10.11 12.63
CA THR A 83 10.71 -11.34 11.84
C THR A 83 10.90 -11.09 10.35
N VAL A 84 10.25 -10.07 9.78
CA VAL A 84 10.31 -9.75 8.34
C VAL A 84 11.67 -9.14 7.98
N GLN A 85 12.17 -8.23 8.83
CA GLN A 85 13.50 -7.64 8.64
C GLN A 85 14.61 -8.70 8.65
N LYS A 86 14.52 -9.67 9.56
CA LYS A 86 15.48 -10.78 9.67
C LYS A 86 15.40 -11.76 8.50
N MET A 87 14.21 -11.95 7.92
CA MET A 87 14.01 -12.81 6.74
C MET A 87 14.68 -12.22 5.50
N ASN A 88 14.53 -10.91 5.26
CA ASN A 88 15.15 -10.25 4.10
C ASN A 88 16.67 -10.09 4.21
N LEU A 89 17.22 -9.89 5.41
CA LEU A 89 18.68 -9.88 5.63
C LEU A 89 19.34 -11.22 5.25
N LYS A 90 18.62 -12.35 5.38
CA LYS A 90 19.12 -13.65 4.94
C LYS A 90 19.15 -13.81 3.41
N PHE A 91 18.31 -13.09 2.67
CA PHE A 91 18.30 -13.13 1.20
C PHE A 91 19.38 -12.26 0.56
N LEU A 92 19.86 -11.21 1.25
CA LEU A 92 20.91 -10.30 0.77
C LEU A 92 22.34 -10.76 1.08
N VAL A 93 22.53 -11.69 2.04
CA VAL A 93 23.84 -12.17 2.50
C VAL A 93 24.20 -13.53 1.86
N LYS A 94 23.39 -14.00 0.90
CA LYS A 94 23.67 -15.19 0.09
C LYS A 94 23.93 -14.77 -1.35
#